data_AF-A0A7G3GD20-F1
#
_entry.id   AF-A0A7G3GD20-F1
#
_cell.length_a   1.000
_cell.length_b   1.000
_cell.length_c   1.000
_cell.angle_alpha   90.00
_cell.angle_beta   90.00
_cell.angle_gamma   90.00
#
_symmetry.space_group_name_H-M   'P 1'
#
loop_
_entity.id
_entity.type
_entity.pdbx_description
1 polymer ?
#
loop_
_entity_poly.entity_id
_entity_poly.type
_entity_poly.pdbx_seq_one_letter_code
_entity_poly.pdbx_strand_id
1 'polypeptide(L)'
;MLLTAKAEDWDNMLVHAQLFAELSSNLPMIEWGALTSLEQQQLAAILQVCNSEVQEIEQMAVNQRGALATLLQNMHNTGKLQRAYDV
;
A
#
# COMPACT_ATOMS: atom_id res chain seq x y z
N MET A 1 -5.49 2.55 5.65
CA MET A 1 -4.65 1.85 4.65
C MET A 1 -4.05 0.56 5.21
N LEU A 2 -3.25 0.59 6.28
CA LEU A 2 -2.62 -0.63 6.81
C LEU A 2 -3.65 -1.68 7.25
N LEU A 3 -4.72 -1.27 7.94
CA LEU A 3 -5.80 -2.17 8.35
C LEU A 3 -6.50 -2.85 7.16
N THR A 4 -6.77 -2.10 6.08
CA THR A 4 -7.40 -2.66 4.88
C THR A 4 -6.45 -3.58 4.12
N ALA A 5 -5.14 -3.25 4.06
CA ALA A 5 -4.10 -4.14 3.52
C ALA A 5 -4.00 -5.46 4.32
N LYS A 6 -4.06 -5.39 5.65
CA LYS A 6 -4.07 -6.57 6.56
C LYS A 6 -5.31 -7.44 6.41
N ALA A 7 -6.42 -6.85 5.98
CA ALA A 7 -7.65 -7.56 5.64
C ALA A 7 -7.66 -8.10 4.20
N GLU A 8 -6.56 -7.95 3.45
CA GLU A 8 -6.45 -8.27 2.01
C GLU A 8 -7.47 -7.53 1.12
N ASP A 9 -8.04 -6.45 1.64
CA ASP A 9 -8.97 -5.57 0.92
C ASP A 9 -8.19 -4.51 0.14
N TRP A 10 -7.56 -4.98 -0.94
CA TRP A 10 -6.65 -4.19 -1.77
C TRP A 10 -7.38 -3.06 -2.51
N ASP A 11 -8.64 -3.26 -2.88
CA ASP A 11 -9.43 -2.25 -3.58
C ASP A 11 -9.70 -1.04 -2.67
N ASN A 12 -10.19 -1.28 -1.45
CA ASN A 12 -10.37 -0.17 -0.49
C ASN A 12 -9.04 0.42 -0.02
N MET A 13 -7.98 -0.38 0.05
CA MET A 13 -6.64 0.14 0.32
C MET A 13 -6.21 1.16 -0.75
N LEU A 14 -6.42 0.88 -2.04
CA LEU A 14 -6.10 1.78 -3.14
C LEU A 14 -6.90 3.09 -3.08
N VAL A 15 -8.18 3.04 -2.73
CA VAL A 15 -9.00 4.25 -2.51
C VAL A 15 -8.40 5.12 -1.41
N HIS A 16 -8.02 4.52 -0.28
CA HIS A 16 -7.37 5.26 0.81
C HIS A 16 -5.98 5.78 0.44
N ALA A 17 -5.24 5.07 -0.42
CA ALA A 17 -3.92 5.47 -0.89
C ALA A 17 -3.96 6.75 -1.73
N GLN A 18 -5.00 6.92 -2.56
CA GLN A 18 -5.20 8.16 -3.32
C GLN A 18 -5.41 9.36 -2.40
N LEU A 19 -6.31 9.23 -1.42
CA LEU A 19 -6.53 10.28 -0.43
C LEU A 19 -5.26 10.59 0.39
N PHE A 20 -4.50 9.57 0.76
CA PHE A 20 -3.22 9.76 1.46
C PHE A 20 -2.18 10.48 0.60
N ALA A 21 -2.10 10.18 -0.70
CA ALA A 21 -1.20 10.86 -1.63
C ALA A 21 -1.56 12.36 -1.76
N GLU A 22 -2.85 12.68 -1.83
CA GLU A 22 -3.32 14.07 -1.84
C GLU A 22 -2.97 14.79 -0.54
N LEU A 23 -3.23 14.18 0.62
CA LEU A 23 -2.93 14.80 1.92
C LEU A 23 -1.42 14.97 2.15
N SER A 24 -0.61 13.96 1.79
CA SER A 24 0.85 14.01 1.92
C SER A 24 1.49 15.05 0.99
N SER A 25 0.87 15.33 -0.17
CA SER A 25 1.32 16.40 -1.07
C SER A 25 1.27 17.79 -0.43
N ASN A 26 0.47 17.98 0.63
CA ASN A 26 0.36 19.24 1.37
C ASN A 26 1.38 19.37 2.52
N LEU A 27 2.13 18.32 2.87
CA LEU A 27 3.14 18.36 3.94
C LEU A 27 4.21 19.45 3.74
N PRO A 28 4.69 19.75 2.52
CA PRO A 28 5.62 20.84 2.30
C PRO A 28 5.05 22.23 2.59
N MET A 29 3.71 22.37 2.67
CA MET A 29 3.04 23.64 2.98
C MET A 29 3.04 23.96 4.49
N ILE A 30 3.46 23.01 5.33
CA ILE A 30 3.57 23.23 6.78
C ILE A 30 4.72 24.20 7.03
N GLU A 31 4.44 25.31 7.72
CA GLU A 31 5.47 26.24 8.20
C GLU A 31 6.20 25.66 9.41
N TRP A 32 7.12 24.73 9.17
CA TRP A 32 7.87 24.02 10.23
C TRP A 32 8.54 24.94 11.25
N GLY A 33 8.99 26.12 10.81
CA GLY A 33 9.64 27.12 11.67
C GLY A 33 8.68 27.90 12.58
N ALA A 34 7.36 27.85 12.32
CA ALA A 34 6.35 28.49 13.17
C ALA A 34 5.91 27.59 14.34
N LEU A 35 6.21 26.29 14.28
CA LEU A 35 5.87 25.32 15.31
C LEU A 35 6.85 25.41 16.50
N THR A 36 6.33 25.20 17.70
CA THR A 36 7.16 25.03 18.90
C THR A 36 7.95 23.72 18.84
N SER A 37 9.02 23.63 19.64
CA SER A 37 9.86 22.42 19.71
C SER A 37 9.06 21.16 20.08
N LEU A 38 8.03 21.30 20.92
CA LEU A 38 7.17 20.20 21.32
C LEU A 38 6.28 19.73 20.16
N GLU A 39 5.68 20.66 19.41
CA GLU A 39 4.84 20.34 18.26
C GLU A 39 5.66 19.69 17.14
N GLN A 40 6.87 20.18 16.90
CA GLN A 40 7.80 19.55 15.95
C GLN A 40 8.13 18.10 16.33
N GLN A 41 8.39 17.83 17.61
CA GLN A 41 8.66 16.47 18.09
C GLN A 41 7.45 15.55 17.94
N GLN A 42 6.25 16.04 18.28
CA GLN A 42 5.01 15.28 18.13
C GLN A 42 4.73 14.96 16.66
N LEU A 43 4.87 15.96 15.78
CA LEU A 43 4.67 15.78 14.35
C LEU A 43 5.71 14.82 13.74
N ALA A 44 6.98 14.92 14.16
CA ALA A 44 8.02 13.99 13.74
C ALA A 44 7.71 12.54 14.17
N ALA A 45 7.21 12.33 15.39
CA ALA A 45 6.81 11.01 15.87
C ALA A 45 5.64 10.44 15.04
N ILE A 46 4.63 11.25 14.74
CA ILE A 46 3.49 10.84 13.89
C ILE A 46 3.98 10.47 12.49
N LEU A 47 4.82 11.30 11.87
CA LEU A 47 5.37 11.02 10.54
C LEU A 47 6.22 9.75 10.52
N GLN A 48 6.98 9.49 11.59
CA GLN A 48 7.76 8.26 11.71
C GLN A 48 6.86 7.02 11.76
N VAL A 49 5.75 7.07 12.51
CA VAL A 49 4.73 6.00 12.53
C VAL A 49 4.15 5.83 11.14
N CYS A 50 3.67 6.89 10.50
CA CYS A 50 3.11 6.83 9.15
C CYS A 50 4.09 6.20 8.14
N ASN A 51 5.37 6.59 8.19
CA ASN A 51 6.39 6.04 7.31
C ASN A 51 6.59 4.53 7.56
N SER A 52 6.62 4.09 8.82
CA SER A 52 6.73 2.66 9.14
C SER A 52 5.54 1.85 8.64
N GLU A 53 4.32 2.39 8.73
CA GLU A 53 3.12 1.73 8.22
C GLU A 53 3.11 1.65 6.69
N VAL A 54 3.58 2.70 6.01
CA VAL A 54 3.73 2.70 4.54
C VAL A 54 4.73 1.65 4.09
N GLN A 55 5.88 1.55 4.75
CA GLN A 55 6.87 0.50 4.46
C GLN A 55 6.31 -0.91 4.64
N GLU A 56 5.49 -1.13 5.69
CA GLU A 56 4.80 -2.41 5.89
C GLU A 56 3.85 -2.70 4.72
N ILE A 57 3.02 -1.72 4.32
CA ILE A 57 2.09 -1.87 3.19
C ILE A 57 2.84 -2.17 1.90
N GLU A 58 3.95 -1.48 1.62
CA GLU A 58 4.77 -1.71 0.44
C GLU A 58 5.27 -3.16 0.38
N GLN A 59 5.79 -3.68 1.49
CA GLN A 59 6.25 -5.06 1.56
C GLN A 59 5.09 -6.05 1.33
N MET A 60 3.92 -5.79 1.92
CA MET A 60 2.73 -6.61 1.69
C MET A 60 2.27 -6.57 0.22
N ALA A 61 2.30 -5.41 -0.42
CA ALA A 61 1.94 -5.25 -1.82
C ALA A 61 2.91 -5.98 -2.76
N VAL A 62 4.22 -5.98 -2.46
CA VAL A 62 5.22 -6.76 -3.20
C VAL A 62 4.92 -8.24 -3.12
N ASN A 63 4.61 -8.75 -1.92
CA ASN A 63 4.27 -10.15 -1.71
C ASN A 63 2.98 -10.51 -2.48
N GLN A 64 1.95 -9.67 -2.39
CA GLN A 64 0.69 -9.88 -3.10
C GLN A 64 0.87 -9.91 -4.62
N ARG A 65 1.70 -9.01 -5.17
CA ARG A 65 2.03 -9.01 -6.60
C ARG A 65 2.67 -10.34 -7.02
N GLY A 66 3.57 -10.90 -6.21
CA GLY A 66 4.18 -12.20 -6.45
C GLY A 66 3.15 -13.35 -6.44
N ALA A 67 2.22 -13.33 -5.48
CA ALA A 67 1.14 -14.31 -5.39
C ALA A 67 0.21 -14.24 -6.61
N LEU A 68 -0.21 -13.03 -7.02
CA LEU A 68 -1.06 -12.82 -8.18
C LEU A 68 -0.38 -13.24 -9.50
N ALA A 69 0.91 -12.95 -9.67
CA ALA A 69 1.66 -13.41 -10.84
C ALA A 69 1.70 -14.94 -10.93
N THR A 70 1.90 -15.62 -9.80
CA THR A 70 1.88 -17.08 -9.73
C THR A 70 0.49 -17.63 -10.05
N LEU A 71 -0.56 -17.01 -9.51
CA LEU A 71 -1.95 -17.38 -9.79
C LEU A 71 -2.30 -17.26 -11.28
N LEU A 72 -1.92 -16.13 -11.91
CA LEU A 72 -2.13 -15.90 -13.34
C LEU A 72 -1.41 -16.94 -14.20
N GLN A 73 -0.17 -17.28 -13.85
CA GLN A 73 0.59 -18.32 -14.55
C GLN A 73 -0.09 -19.69 -14.42
N ASN A 74 -0.60 -20.03 -13.24
CA ASN A 74 -1.32 -21.28 -13.01
C ASN A 74 -2.63 -21.32 -13.81
N MET A 75 -3.41 -20.25 -13.82
CA MET A 75 -4.63 -20.15 -14.61
C MET A 75 -4.36 -20.32 -16.11
N HIS A 76 -3.29 -19.69 -16.63
CA HIS A 76 -2.88 -19.85 -18.03
C HIS A 76 -2.51 -21.29 -18.35
N ASN A 77 -1.75 -21.96 -17.48
CA ASN A 77 -1.37 -23.36 -17.66
C ASN A 77 -2.59 -24.29 -17.61
N THR A 78 -3.52 -24.08 -16.67
CA THR A 78 -4.78 -24.82 -16.60
C THR A 78 -5.61 -24.63 -17.87
N GLY A 79 -5.72 -23.39 -18.36
CA GLY A 79 -6.46 -23.11 -19.61
C GLY A 79 -5.80 -23.70 -20.87
N LYS A 80 -4.47 -23.88 -20.87
CA LYS A 80 -3.77 -24.64 -21.92
C LYS A 80 -4.08 -26.13 -21.83
N LEU A 81 -4.06 -26.71 -20.63
CA LEU A 81 -4.38 -28.12 -20.42
C LEU A 81 -5.83 -28.41 -20.83
N GLN A 82 -6.80 -27.61 -20.39
CA GLN A 82 -8.21 -27.77 -20.80
C GLN A 82 -8.34 -27.80 -22.34
N ARG A 83 -7.72 -26.84 -23.04
CA ARG A 83 -7.74 -26.81 -24.51
C ARG A 83 -7.03 -28.00 -25.17
N ALA A 84 -6.03 -28.59 -24.51
CA ALA A 84 -5.32 -29.76 -25.02
C ALA A 84 -6.09 -31.07 -24.81
N TYR A 85 -6.99 -31.11 -23.81
CA TYR A 85 -7.81 -32.28 -23.45
C TYR A 85 -9.26 -32.21 -23.94
N ASP A 86 -9.75 -31.05 -24.40
CA ASP A 86 -11.06 -30.90 -25.09
C ASP A 86 -11.01 -31.36 -26.58
N VAL A 87 -10.19 -32.38 -26.89
CA VAL A 87 -10.15 -33.11 -28.18
C VAL A 87 -10.58 -34.55 -27.99
#